data_AF-A0A2G5ZEM2-F1
#
_entry.id   AF-A0A2G5ZEM2-F1
#
_cell.length_a   1.000
_cell.length_b   1.000
_cell.length_c   1.000
_cell.angle_alpha   90.00
_cell.angle_beta   90.00
_cell.angle_gamma   90.00
#
_symmetry.space_group_name_H-M   'P 1'
#
loop_
_entity.id
_entity.type
_entity.pdbx_description
1 polymer ?
#
loop_
_entity_poly.entity_id
_entity_poly.type
_entity_poly.pdbx_seq_one_letter_code
_entity_poly.pdbx_strand_id
1 'polypeptide(L)'
;MNLLNVRKGQFVYYQNKLHKVYSVKAFFKQSVHLIRLEDFEQQLATAKEINLYKPKHLDSFVVNHKRYTLHKDEKAKVGDYILIINPQPDSLDHHHLHAIEMVSSIERHGVISNKSNGIKHNEYWVMMPGLEDGANIIDMEIPDADYITEQVNEKTKINVPKAHKIKIGDVYQCNTKDPILQAMVVAIQGETVYLGSNLEVDINELNDPESWSLVQSKLHS
;
A
#
# COMPACT_ATOMS: atom_id res chain seq x y z
N MET A 1 -15.62 12.30 18.51
CA MET A 1 -16.71 13.01 17.79
C MET A 1 -17.32 11.99 16.83
N ASN A 2 -18.58 11.56 17.06
CA ASN A 2 -19.22 10.52 16.23
C ASN A 2 -19.42 11.03 14.79
N LEU A 3 -18.87 10.29 13.82
CA LEU A 3 -18.98 10.59 12.40
C LEU A 3 -20.43 10.41 11.94
N LEU A 4 -21.17 11.51 11.80
CA LEU A 4 -22.48 11.49 11.12
C LEU A 4 -22.35 11.23 9.61
N ASN A 5 -21.16 11.37 9.02
CA ASN A 5 -20.93 11.25 7.57
C ASN A 5 -19.59 10.55 7.26
N VAL A 6 -19.54 9.23 7.44
CA VAL A 6 -18.43 8.40 6.95
C VAL A 6 -18.49 8.30 5.43
N ARG A 7 -17.37 8.48 4.73
CA ARG A 7 -17.27 8.46 3.26
C ARG A 7 -16.10 7.60 2.81
N LYS A 8 -16.24 6.95 1.65
CA LYS A 8 -15.16 6.24 0.96
C LYS A 8 -13.93 7.15 0.84
N GLY A 9 -12.76 6.59 1.12
CA GLY A 9 -11.48 7.29 1.06
C GLY A 9 -11.00 7.81 2.41
N GLN A 10 -11.87 8.09 3.37
CA GLN A 10 -11.44 8.67 4.65
C GLN A 10 -10.46 7.75 5.40
N PHE A 11 -9.43 8.35 5.99
CA PHE A 11 -8.57 7.66 6.94
C PHE A 11 -9.27 7.69 8.29
N VAL A 12 -9.24 6.57 9.00
CA VAL A 12 -9.86 6.43 10.32
C VAL A 12 -9.00 5.54 11.21
N TYR A 13 -9.04 5.79 12.50
CA TYR A 13 -8.58 4.83 13.48
C TYR A 13 -9.71 3.89 13.87
N TYR A 14 -9.37 2.60 13.96
CA TYR A 14 -10.21 1.54 14.47
C TYR A 14 -9.30 0.57 15.21
N GLN A 15 -9.66 0.20 16.45
CA GLN A 15 -8.84 -0.66 17.30
C GLN A 15 -7.36 -0.20 17.40
N ASN A 16 -7.17 1.10 17.61
CA ASN A 16 -5.85 1.76 17.69
C ASN A 16 -4.97 1.63 16.42
N LYS A 17 -5.51 1.23 15.27
CA LYS A 17 -4.76 1.06 14.02
C LYS A 17 -5.32 1.96 12.92
N LEU A 18 -4.45 2.42 12.02
CA LEU A 18 -4.82 3.27 10.89
C LEU A 18 -5.45 2.46 9.75
N HIS A 19 -6.63 2.87 9.34
CA HIS A 19 -7.42 2.26 8.29
C HIS A 19 -7.87 3.29 7.26
N LYS A 20 -8.27 2.78 6.10
CA LYS A 20 -9.01 3.54 5.08
C LYS A 20 -10.41 2.97 4.90
N VAL A 21 -11.40 3.84 4.78
CA VAL A 21 -12.77 3.45 4.43
C VAL A 21 -12.82 3.08 2.95
N TYR A 22 -13.10 1.82 2.61
CA TYR A 22 -13.24 1.39 1.21
C TYR A 22 -14.70 1.35 0.74
N SER A 23 -15.66 1.14 1.65
CA SER A 23 -17.09 1.13 1.33
C SER A 23 -17.95 1.45 2.57
N VAL A 24 -19.16 1.96 2.34
CA VAL A 24 -20.16 2.21 3.38
C VAL A 24 -21.48 1.60 2.90
N LYS A 25 -22.06 0.66 3.66
CA LYS A 25 -23.33 0.01 3.33
C LYS A 25 -24.44 0.55 4.23
N ALA A 26 -25.35 1.33 3.64
CA ALA A 26 -26.45 1.98 4.37
C ALA A 26 -27.48 0.99 4.93
N PHE A 27 -27.70 -0.16 4.28
CA PHE A 27 -28.78 -1.09 4.61
C PHE A 27 -28.57 -1.91 5.90
N PHE A 28 -27.33 -2.11 6.35
CA PHE A 28 -27.01 -2.93 7.53
C PHE A 28 -26.39 -2.07 8.64
N LYS A 29 -27.20 -1.37 9.45
CA LYS A 29 -26.75 -0.61 10.63
C LYS A 29 -25.58 0.37 10.38
N GLN A 30 -25.47 0.94 9.18
CA GLN A 30 -24.33 1.79 8.77
C GLN A 30 -22.97 1.07 8.87
N SER A 31 -22.91 -0.18 8.38
CA SER A 31 -21.67 -0.94 8.29
C SER A 31 -20.64 -0.21 7.44
N VAL A 32 -19.49 0.06 8.06
CA VAL A 32 -18.32 0.69 7.44
C VAL A 32 -17.31 -0.40 7.17
N HIS A 33 -16.92 -0.51 5.91
CA HIS A 33 -15.93 -1.45 5.46
C HIS A 33 -14.57 -0.77 5.41
N LEU A 34 -13.63 -1.31 6.18
CA LEU A 34 -12.30 -0.77 6.40
C LEU A 34 -11.25 -1.67 5.77
N ILE A 35 -10.14 -1.06 5.37
CA ILE A 35 -8.91 -1.76 5.02
C ILE A 35 -7.77 -1.18 5.87
N ARG A 36 -7.06 -2.03 6.60
CA ARG A 36 -5.90 -1.61 7.40
C ARG A 36 -4.77 -1.23 6.46
N LEU A 37 -4.16 -0.07 6.65
CA LEU A 37 -3.12 0.39 5.72
C LEU A 37 -1.85 -0.47 5.82
N GLU A 38 -1.49 -0.90 7.02
CA GLU A 38 -0.30 -1.67 7.31
C GLU A 38 -0.17 -2.93 6.42
N ASP A 39 -1.23 -3.68 6.22
CA ASP A 39 -1.18 -5.01 5.59
C ASP A 39 -2.39 -5.35 4.71
N PHE A 40 -3.30 -4.40 4.51
CA PHE A 40 -4.53 -4.56 3.72
C PHE A 40 -5.54 -5.56 4.29
N GLU A 41 -5.48 -5.87 5.59
CA GLU A 41 -6.53 -6.65 6.25
C GLU A 41 -7.88 -5.93 6.16
N GLN A 42 -8.92 -6.66 5.73
CA GLN A 42 -10.27 -6.12 5.68
C GLN A 42 -10.98 -6.27 7.02
N GLN A 43 -11.59 -5.18 7.49
CA GLN A 43 -12.31 -5.17 8.75
C GLN A 43 -13.70 -4.55 8.59
N LEU A 44 -14.62 -4.98 9.44
CA LEU A 44 -15.97 -4.45 9.52
C LEU A 44 -16.12 -3.67 10.81
N ALA A 45 -16.61 -2.44 10.71
CA ALA A 45 -16.86 -1.57 11.85
C ALA A 45 -18.18 -0.81 11.67
N THR A 46 -18.61 -0.11 12.70
CA THR A 46 -19.69 0.86 12.65
C THR A 46 -19.14 2.28 12.78
N ALA A 47 -19.90 3.28 12.33
CA ALA A 47 -19.49 4.68 12.39
C ALA A 47 -19.17 5.20 13.80
N LYS A 48 -19.65 4.52 14.86
CA LYS A 48 -19.41 4.87 16.27
C LYS A 48 -18.08 4.34 16.81
N GLU A 49 -17.51 3.33 16.17
CA GLU A 49 -16.28 2.65 16.62
C GLU A 49 -15.03 3.25 15.99
N ILE A 50 -15.18 4.22 15.09
CA ILE A 50 -14.10 4.76 14.28
C ILE A 50 -13.88 6.24 14.56
N ASN A 51 -12.61 6.66 14.54
CA ASN A 51 -12.20 8.05 14.72
C ASN A 51 -11.62 8.60 13.43
N LEU A 52 -12.12 9.74 12.94
CA LEU A 52 -11.63 10.34 11.70
C LEU A 52 -10.18 10.82 11.85
N TYR A 53 -9.33 10.45 10.90
CA TYR A 53 -8.01 11.04 10.71
C TYR A 53 -7.95 11.81 9.38
N LYS A 54 -7.41 13.03 9.42
CA LYS A 54 -7.17 13.84 8.22
C LYS A 54 -5.67 13.86 7.95
N PRO A 55 -5.19 13.24 6.86
CA PRO A 55 -3.77 13.26 6.49
C PRO A 55 -3.22 14.68 6.37
N LYS A 56 -1.97 14.85 6.80
CA LYS A 56 -1.21 16.11 6.80
C LYS A 56 0.16 15.89 6.18
N HIS A 57 0.78 17.00 5.78
CA HIS A 57 2.17 16.99 5.36
C HIS A 57 3.05 16.48 6.50
N LEU A 58 4.05 15.66 6.15
CA LEU A 58 4.96 14.94 7.04
C LEU A 58 4.32 13.84 7.88
N ASP A 59 3.05 13.49 7.65
CA ASP A 59 2.53 12.24 8.21
C ASP A 59 3.24 11.04 7.61
N SER A 60 3.63 10.11 8.46
CA SER A 60 4.31 8.87 8.10
C SER A 60 3.53 7.66 8.57
N PHE A 61 3.32 6.71 7.66
CA PHE A 61 2.54 5.51 7.90
C PHE A 61 3.01 4.34 7.05
N VAL A 62 2.71 3.14 7.52
CA VAL A 62 2.95 1.91 6.80
C VAL A 62 1.80 1.63 5.83
N VAL A 63 2.16 1.39 4.57
CA VAL A 63 1.27 0.87 3.53
C VAL A 63 1.85 -0.42 3.00
N ASN A 64 1.13 -1.53 3.18
CA ASN A 64 1.57 -2.86 2.77
C ASN A 64 3.02 -3.16 3.20
N HIS A 65 3.27 -3.06 4.51
CA HIS A 65 4.53 -3.34 5.19
C HIS A 65 5.69 -2.43 4.80
N LYS A 66 5.43 -1.33 4.07
CA LYS A 66 6.43 -0.32 3.71
C LYS A 66 6.06 1.02 4.30
N ARG A 67 7.02 1.63 4.99
CA ARG A 67 6.94 2.97 5.57
C ARG A 67 7.00 4.03 4.47
N TYR A 68 6.10 4.99 4.51
CA TYR A 68 6.14 6.18 3.66
C TYR A 68 5.92 7.44 4.48
N THR A 69 6.39 8.59 3.98
CA THR A 69 6.12 9.91 4.53
C THR A 69 5.51 10.83 3.47
N LEU A 70 4.44 11.54 3.82
CA LEU A 70 3.72 12.43 2.90
C LEU A 70 4.44 13.75 2.71
N HIS A 71 4.75 14.07 1.46
CA HIS A 71 5.41 15.32 1.10
C HIS A 71 4.58 16.12 0.10
N LYS A 72 4.17 17.33 0.50
CA LYS A 72 3.32 18.20 -0.32
C LYS A 72 4.10 18.99 -1.37
N ASP A 73 5.37 19.28 -1.08
CA ASP A 73 6.23 20.14 -1.92
C ASP A 73 7.15 19.31 -2.84
N GLU A 74 7.11 17.97 -2.73
CA GLU A 74 7.91 17.10 -3.60
C GLU A 74 7.21 16.89 -4.94
N LYS A 75 8.01 16.70 -5.99
CA LYS A 75 7.52 16.34 -7.32
C LYS A 75 7.64 14.84 -7.51
N ALA A 76 6.53 14.19 -7.81
CA ALA A 76 6.51 12.76 -8.07
C ALA A 76 7.36 12.41 -9.31
N LYS A 77 7.98 11.23 -9.26
CA LYS A 77 8.70 10.57 -10.35
C LYS A 77 7.95 9.31 -10.75
N VAL A 78 8.28 8.77 -11.92
CA VAL A 78 7.76 7.48 -12.37
C VAL A 78 8.13 6.40 -11.35
N GLY A 79 7.15 5.62 -10.92
CA GLY A 79 7.29 4.59 -9.88
C GLY A 79 7.00 5.06 -8.46
N ASP A 80 6.90 6.37 -8.21
CA ASP A 80 6.52 6.87 -6.88
C ASP A 80 5.04 6.59 -6.60
N TYR A 81 4.72 6.47 -5.31
CA TYR A 81 3.34 6.46 -4.85
C TYR A 81 2.88 7.88 -4.53
N ILE A 82 1.62 8.16 -4.80
CA ILE A 82 0.97 9.42 -4.45
C ILE A 82 -0.30 9.17 -3.65
N LEU A 83 -0.60 10.07 -2.73
CA LEU A 83 -1.86 10.13 -1.99
C LEU A 83 -2.69 11.30 -2.50
N ILE A 84 -3.89 11.01 -2.99
CA ILE A 84 -4.79 12.05 -3.50
C ILE A 84 -5.44 12.79 -2.32
N ILE A 85 -5.18 14.09 -2.20
CA ILE A 85 -5.65 14.92 -1.08
C ILE A 85 -6.79 15.85 -1.44
N ASN A 86 -6.92 16.22 -2.72
CA ASN A 86 -7.94 17.15 -3.20
C ASN A 86 -8.44 16.74 -4.60
N PRO A 87 -9.23 15.65 -4.72
CA PRO A 87 -9.65 15.13 -6.02
C PRO A 87 -10.54 16.13 -6.77
N GLN A 88 -10.16 16.46 -8.00
CA GLN A 88 -10.86 17.24 -9.00
C GLN A 88 -10.80 16.50 -10.35
N PRO A 89 -11.35 15.26 -10.42
CA PRO A 89 -11.26 14.42 -11.60
C PRO A 89 -11.95 15.08 -12.80
N ASP A 90 -11.33 14.95 -13.97
CA ASP A 90 -11.98 15.31 -15.23
C ASP A 90 -12.96 14.18 -15.64
N SER A 91 -13.69 14.33 -16.74
CA SER A 91 -14.81 13.43 -17.10
C SER A 91 -14.43 11.96 -17.32
N LEU A 92 -13.15 11.67 -17.55
CA LEU A 92 -12.63 10.31 -17.77
C LEU A 92 -11.88 9.75 -16.55
N ASP A 93 -11.63 10.57 -15.54
CA ASP A 93 -10.85 10.18 -14.37
C ASP A 93 -11.76 9.64 -13.25
N HIS A 94 -11.28 8.60 -12.58
CA HIS A 94 -12.04 7.88 -11.55
C HIS A 94 -11.34 7.92 -10.18
N HIS A 95 -10.35 8.79 -10.03
CA HIS A 95 -9.66 8.96 -8.77
C HIS A 95 -10.54 9.66 -7.73
N HIS A 96 -10.25 9.37 -6.47
CA HIS A 96 -11.05 9.83 -5.35
C HIS A 96 -10.17 10.13 -4.14
N LEU A 97 -10.78 10.74 -3.13
CA LEU A 97 -10.10 11.18 -1.93
C LEU A 97 -9.30 10.03 -1.29
N HIS A 98 -8.04 10.32 -0.99
CA HIS A 98 -7.01 9.44 -0.44
C HIS A 98 -6.82 8.12 -1.20
N ALA A 99 -7.14 8.07 -2.50
CA ALA A 99 -6.63 7.00 -3.34
C ALA A 99 -5.10 7.02 -3.30
N ILE A 100 -4.51 5.83 -3.14
CA ILE A 100 -3.08 5.62 -3.26
C ILE A 100 -2.87 5.02 -4.65
N GLU A 101 -2.12 5.73 -5.49
CA GLU A 101 -1.86 5.33 -6.87
C GLU A 101 -0.36 5.46 -7.16
N MET A 102 0.13 4.62 -8.08
CA MET A 102 1.53 4.67 -8.51
C MET A 102 1.61 5.51 -9.77
N VAL A 103 2.63 6.36 -9.86
CA VAL A 103 2.88 7.19 -11.03
C VAL A 103 3.41 6.34 -12.18
N SER A 104 2.71 6.35 -13.31
CA SER A 104 3.10 5.64 -14.53
C SER A 104 3.86 6.53 -15.52
N SER A 105 3.47 7.81 -15.63
CA SER A 105 4.18 8.81 -16.42
C SER A 105 4.01 10.23 -15.85
N ILE A 106 4.91 11.13 -16.24
CA ILE A 106 4.89 12.54 -15.82
C ILE A 106 4.40 13.41 -16.97
N GLU A 107 3.48 14.31 -16.69
CA GLU A 107 3.01 15.32 -17.62
C GLU A 107 3.34 16.73 -17.12
N ARG A 108 3.13 17.73 -17.98
CA ARG A 108 3.46 19.13 -17.64
C ARG A 108 2.66 19.68 -16.45
N HIS A 109 1.43 19.22 -16.28
CA HIS A 109 0.48 19.75 -15.31
C HIS A 109 0.10 18.74 -14.21
N GLY A 110 0.71 17.57 -14.21
CA GLY A 110 0.34 16.49 -13.33
C GLY A 110 1.07 15.19 -13.64
N VAL A 111 0.42 14.08 -13.31
CA VAL A 111 0.93 12.73 -13.53
C VAL A 111 -0.19 11.86 -14.08
N ILE A 112 0.18 10.84 -14.84
CA ILE A 112 -0.72 9.74 -15.15
C ILE A 112 -0.43 8.63 -14.16
N SER A 113 -1.49 8.06 -13.57
CA SER A 113 -1.35 6.94 -12.65
C SER A 113 -1.34 5.58 -13.37
N ASN A 114 -1.05 4.52 -12.63
CA ASN A 114 -1.17 3.14 -13.10
C ASN A 114 -2.62 2.69 -13.41
N LYS A 115 -3.62 3.53 -13.11
CA LYS A 115 -5.02 3.32 -13.47
C LYS A 115 -5.48 4.22 -14.61
N SER A 116 -4.54 4.86 -15.31
CA SER A 116 -4.82 5.78 -16.41
C SER A 116 -5.62 7.02 -16.00
N ASN A 117 -5.55 7.43 -14.73
CA ASN A 117 -6.12 8.71 -14.29
C ASN A 117 -5.09 9.82 -14.50
N GLY A 118 -5.52 10.97 -15.03
CA GLY A 118 -4.79 12.22 -15.00
C GLY A 118 -4.97 12.91 -13.66
N ILE A 119 -3.89 13.17 -12.94
CA ILE A 119 -3.93 13.75 -11.59
C ILE A 119 -3.04 14.99 -11.56
N LYS A 120 -3.64 16.17 -11.36
CA LYS A 120 -2.93 17.46 -11.35
C LYS A 120 -2.06 17.57 -10.09
N HIS A 121 -0.97 18.33 -10.18
CA HIS A 121 0.00 18.47 -9.07
C HIS A 121 -0.59 19.01 -7.76
N ASN A 122 -1.71 19.74 -7.82
CA ASN A 122 -2.41 20.28 -6.65
C ASN A 122 -3.41 19.28 -6.03
N GLU A 123 -3.62 18.12 -6.64
CA GLU A 123 -4.59 17.12 -6.19
C GLU A 123 -3.96 16.03 -5.32
N TYR A 124 -2.63 15.91 -5.31
CA TYR A 124 -1.92 14.84 -4.62
C TYR A 124 -0.71 15.34 -3.83
N TRP A 125 -0.30 14.51 -2.86
CA TRP A 125 1.02 14.59 -2.22
C TRP A 125 1.82 13.32 -2.53
N VAL A 126 3.15 13.44 -2.55
CA VAL A 126 4.05 12.32 -2.81
C VAL A 126 4.21 11.50 -1.54
N MET A 127 4.19 10.17 -1.67
CA MET A 127 4.52 9.24 -0.61
C MET A 127 6.00 8.87 -0.73
N MET A 128 6.87 9.62 -0.06
CA MET A 128 8.31 9.37 -0.03
C MET A 128 8.59 8.09 0.74
N PRO A 129 9.38 7.14 0.21
CA PRO A 129 9.70 5.90 0.92
C PRO A 129 10.57 6.19 2.15
N GLY A 130 10.21 5.57 3.27
CA GLY A 130 10.91 5.74 4.54
C GLY A 130 10.26 6.77 5.46
N LEU A 131 10.90 6.95 6.62
CA LEU A 131 10.54 7.94 7.61
C LEU A 131 11.38 9.20 7.31
N GLU A 132 10.77 10.36 7.11
CA GLU A 132 11.53 11.62 6.92
C GLU A 132 11.86 12.27 8.27
N ASP A 133 12.75 13.26 8.28
CA ASP A 133 13.01 14.07 9.47
C ASP A 133 11.80 14.96 9.80
N GLY A 134 11.45 15.04 11.10
CA GLY A 134 10.25 15.76 11.54
C GLY A 134 8.93 15.07 11.17
N ALA A 135 8.97 13.83 10.69
CA ALA A 135 7.79 13.06 10.35
C ALA A 135 6.93 12.72 11.57
N ASN A 136 5.61 12.81 11.40
CA ASN A 136 4.60 12.46 12.38
C ASN A 136 4.13 11.02 12.13
N ILE A 137 4.46 10.08 13.03
CA ILE A 137 4.06 8.67 12.88
C ILE A 137 2.58 8.51 13.25
N ILE A 138 1.78 7.97 12.32
CA ILE A 138 0.31 7.90 12.46
C ILE A 138 -0.24 6.47 12.32
N ASP A 139 0.59 5.43 12.46
CA ASP A 139 0.12 4.03 12.35
C ASP A 139 -0.93 3.68 13.41
N MET A 140 -0.83 4.34 14.57
CA MET A 140 -1.69 4.14 15.74
C MET A 140 -2.25 5.46 16.24
N GLU A 141 -3.47 5.41 16.80
CA GLU A 141 -4.12 6.60 17.37
C GLU A 141 -3.41 7.08 18.63
N ILE A 142 -3.02 6.10 19.46
CA ILE A 142 -2.28 6.29 20.69
C ILE A 142 -1.07 5.35 20.61
N PRO A 143 0.04 5.80 19.99
CA PRO A 143 1.28 5.04 19.98
C PRO A 143 1.90 5.02 21.38
N ASP A 144 2.45 3.88 21.78
CA ASP A 144 3.33 3.82 22.94
C ASP A 144 4.74 4.34 22.59
N ALA A 145 5.50 4.72 23.62
CA ALA A 145 6.83 5.31 23.44
C ALA A 145 7.84 4.32 22.85
N ASP A 146 7.66 3.03 23.16
CA ASP A 146 8.53 1.96 22.67
C ASP A 146 8.38 1.79 21.16
N TYR A 147 7.15 1.78 20.65
CA TYR A 147 6.87 1.71 19.21
C TYR A 147 7.48 2.88 18.44
N ILE A 148 7.32 4.12 18.92
CA ILE A 148 7.91 5.29 18.26
C ILE A 148 9.44 5.14 18.20
N THR A 149 10.05 4.70 19.31
CA THR A 149 11.50 4.49 19.40
C THR A 149 11.97 3.40 18.43
N GLU A 150 11.24 2.29 18.33
CA GLU A 150 11.53 1.22 17.37
C GLU A 150 11.48 1.72 15.92
N GLN A 151 10.45 2.47 15.55
CA GLN A 151 10.30 3.00 14.19
C GLN A 151 11.38 4.01 13.82
N VAL A 152 11.80 4.85 14.77
CA VAL A 152 12.91 5.78 14.57
C VAL A 152 14.25 5.03 14.46
N ASN A 153 14.43 3.95 15.21
CA ASN A 153 15.64 3.10 15.11
C ASN A 153 15.66 2.25 13.83
N GLU A 154 14.51 1.90 13.24
CA GLU A 154 14.47 1.27 11.92
C GLU A 154 14.99 2.19 10.81
N LYS A 155 14.87 3.52 10.98
CA LYS A 155 15.48 4.54 10.08
C LYS A 155 17.00 4.38 9.95
N THR A 156 17.66 3.88 10.99
CA THR A 156 19.13 3.72 11.07
C THR A 156 19.62 2.37 10.56
N LYS A 157 18.73 1.42 10.29
CA LYS A 157 19.10 0.17 9.61
C LYS A 157 19.09 0.45 8.12
N ILE A 158 20.28 0.64 7.56
CA ILE A 158 20.53 0.58 6.11
C ILE A 158 19.68 -0.54 5.54
N ASN A 159 18.87 -0.19 4.55
CA ASN A 159 17.95 -1.06 3.84
C ASN A 159 18.76 -2.10 3.06
N VAL A 160 19.32 -3.09 3.77
CA VAL A 160 19.71 -4.36 3.17
C VAL A 160 18.39 -4.92 2.63
N PRO A 161 18.27 -5.22 1.33
CA PRO A 161 17.03 -5.75 0.77
C PRO A 161 16.63 -6.97 1.60
N LYS A 162 15.61 -6.83 2.45
CA LYS A 162 15.00 -7.98 3.10
C LYS A 162 14.54 -8.88 1.96
N ALA A 163 15.01 -10.13 1.95
CA ALA A 163 14.57 -11.17 1.03
C ALA A 163 13.06 -11.04 0.82
N HIS A 164 12.64 -10.91 -0.44
CA HIS A 164 11.24 -10.67 -0.78
C HIS A 164 10.41 -11.80 -0.18
N LYS A 165 9.50 -11.46 0.75
CA LYS A 165 8.65 -12.45 1.40
C LYS A 165 7.67 -12.98 0.37
N ILE A 166 7.87 -14.21 -0.10
CA ILE A 166 7.05 -14.91 -1.09
C ILE A 166 5.57 -14.93 -0.64
N LYS A 167 4.67 -14.53 -1.53
CA LYS A 167 3.21 -14.51 -1.29
C LYS A 167 2.47 -15.41 -2.27
N ILE A 168 1.32 -15.93 -1.83
CA ILE A 168 0.35 -16.56 -2.74
C ILE A 168 -0.07 -15.54 -3.80
N GLY A 169 -0.01 -15.93 -5.07
CA GLY A 169 -0.28 -15.07 -6.23
C GLY A 169 0.96 -14.45 -6.87
N ASP A 170 2.13 -14.50 -6.23
CA ASP A 170 3.39 -14.10 -6.86
C ASP A 170 3.71 -15.03 -8.05
N VAL A 171 4.18 -14.49 -9.17
CA VAL A 171 4.59 -15.27 -10.35
C VAL A 171 6.11 -15.29 -10.43
N TYR A 172 6.71 -16.46 -10.55
CA TYR A 172 8.16 -16.63 -10.70
C TYR A 172 8.48 -17.28 -12.05
N GLN A 173 9.60 -16.87 -12.62
CA GLN A 173 10.20 -17.46 -13.81
C GLN A 173 11.41 -18.29 -13.40
N CYS A 174 11.46 -19.53 -13.88
CA CYS A 174 12.62 -20.40 -13.72
C CYS A 174 13.68 -19.99 -14.74
N ASN A 175 14.88 -19.63 -14.27
CA ASN A 175 15.97 -19.17 -15.13
C ASN A 175 16.80 -20.32 -15.72
N THR A 176 16.62 -21.54 -15.20
CA THR A 176 17.44 -22.72 -15.55
C THR A 176 16.77 -23.63 -16.59
N LYS A 177 15.49 -23.43 -16.92
CA LYS A 177 14.74 -24.27 -17.85
C LYS A 177 14.55 -23.62 -19.23
N ASP A 178 14.72 -24.44 -20.27
CA ASP A 178 14.38 -24.12 -21.66
C ASP A 178 13.43 -25.22 -22.20
N PRO A 179 12.16 -24.90 -22.56
CA PRO A 179 11.56 -23.57 -22.66
C PRO A 179 11.33 -22.89 -21.29
N ILE A 180 11.26 -21.54 -21.33
CA ILE A 180 11.04 -20.69 -20.15
C ILE A 180 9.78 -21.15 -19.41
N LEU A 181 9.94 -21.49 -18.13
CA LEU A 181 8.84 -21.87 -17.25
C LEU A 181 8.47 -20.69 -16.34
N GLN A 182 7.22 -20.26 -16.38
CA GLN A 182 6.64 -19.31 -15.43
C GLN A 182 5.52 -19.97 -14.65
N ALA A 183 5.50 -19.79 -13.33
CA ALA A 183 4.50 -20.38 -12.46
C ALA A 183 4.13 -19.46 -11.30
N MET A 184 2.86 -19.49 -10.92
CA MET A 184 2.31 -18.70 -9.81
C MET A 184 2.33 -19.49 -8.51
N VAL A 185 2.63 -18.85 -7.39
CA VAL A 185 2.49 -19.45 -6.05
C VAL A 185 1.01 -19.66 -5.74
N VAL A 186 0.59 -20.91 -5.57
CA VAL A 186 -0.79 -21.30 -5.28
C VAL A 186 -1.01 -21.67 -3.82
N ALA A 187 0.02 -22.15 -3.13
CA ALA A 187 -0.03 -22.45 -1.70
C ALA A 187 1.38 -22.40 -1.09
N ILE A 188 1.45 -22.22 0.23
CA ILE A 188 2.69 -22.26 1.01
C ILE A 188 2.41 -23.12 2.26
N GLN A 189 3.22 -24.16 2.48
CA GLN A 189 3.13 -25.01 3.65
C GLN A 189 4.52 -25.11 4.31
N GLY A 190 4.72 -24.39 5.40
CA GLY A 190 6.03 -24.30 6.05
C GLY A 190 7.07 -23.68 5.12
N GLU A 191 8.13 -24.44 4.81
CA GLU A 191 9.22 -24.05 3.91
C GLU A 191 8.97 -24.49 2.45
N THR A 192 7.89 -25.23 2.19
CA THR A 192 7.52 -25.71 0.85
C THR A 192 6.54 -24.76 0.18
N VAL A 193 6.88 -24.33 -1.03
CA VAL A 193 6.06 -23.48 -1.88
C VAL A 193 5.48 -24.33 -3.02
N TYR A 194 4.16 -24.26 -3.19
CA TYR A 194 3.46 -24.93 -4.27
C TYR A 194 3.23 -23.92 -5.40
N LEU A 195 3.76 -24.23 -6.58
CA LEU A 195 3.61 -23.47 -7.80
C LEU A 195 2.53 -24.12 -8.70
N GLY A 196 1.86 -23.29 -9.51
CA GLY A 196 0.94 -23.76 -10.54
C GLY A 196 1.61 -24.81 -11.44
N SER A 197 0.87 -25.84 -11.85
CA SER A 197 1.37 -27.07 -12.51
C SER A 197 1.87 -28.17 -11.54
N ASN A 198 1.44 -28.17 -10.27
CA ASN A 198 1.81 -29.17 -9.25
C ASN A 198 3.32 -29.25 -8.98
N LEU A 199 4.03 -28.13 -9.12
CA LEU A 199 5.46 -28.06 -8.85
C LEU A 199 5.68 -27.64 -7.39
N GLU A 200 6.51 -28.39 -6.67
CA GLU A 200 6.87 -28.12 -5.27
C GLU A 200 8.33 -27.65 -5.23
N VAL A 201 8.56 -26.50 -4.58
CA VAL A 201 9.88 -25.85 -4.54
C VAL A 201 10.15 -25.36 -3.11
N ASP A 202 11.41 -25.45 -2.68
CA ASP A 202 11.81 -24.92 -1.38
C ASP A 202 11.85 -23.38 -1.39
N ILE A 203 11.47 -22.77 -0.27
CA ILE A 203 11.45 -21.31 -0.13
C ILE A 203 12.83 -20.68 -0.37
N ASN A 204 13.92 -21.38 -0.07
CA ASN A 204 15.29 -20.89 -0.29
C ASN A 204 15.66 -20.93 -1.77
N GLU A 205 15.20 -21.94 -2.51
CA GLU A 205 15.41 -22.02 -3.96
C GLU A 205 14.67 -20.90 -4.70
N LEU A 206 13.46 -20.56 -4.24
CA LEU A 206 12.68 -19.46 -4.80
C LEU A 206 13.26 -18.07 -4.50
N ASN A 207 14.04 -17.94 -3.43
CA ASN A 207 14.76 -16.72 -3.06
C ASN A 207 16.13 -16.60 -3.75
N ASP A 208 16.59 -17.65 -4.44
CA ASP A 208 17.85 -17.63 -5.19
C ASP A 208 17.63 -16.99 -6.58
N PRO A 209 18.20 -15.79 -6.84
CA PRO A 209 17.99 -15.07 -8.09
C PRO A 209 18.61 -15.78 -9.31
N GLU A 210 19.57 -16.68 -9.11
CA GLU A 210 20.15 -17.50 -10.19
C GLU A 210 19.17 -18.57 -10.66
N SER A 211 18.36 -19.11 -9.73
CA SER A 211 17.40 -20.18 -9.99
C SER A 211 16.05 -19.66 -10.45
N TRP A 212 15.52 -18.65 -9.74
CA TRP A 212 14.19 -18.10 -9.97
C TRP A 212 14.19 -16.58 -9.93
N SER A 213 13.40 -15.97 -10.79
CA SER A 213 13.19 -14.53 -10.83
C SER A 213 11.72 -14.19 -10.66
N LEU A 214 11.41 -13.33 -9.68
CA LEU A 214 10.06 -12.81 -9.49
C LEU A 214 9.65 -12.03 -10.75
N VAL A 215 8.64 -12.53 -11.45
CA VAL A 215 7.99 -11.83 -12.54
C VAL A 215 7.04 -10.84 -11.91
N GLN A 216 7.42 -9.57 -11.90
CA GLN A 216 6.51 -8.50 -11.55
C GLN A 216 5.40 -8.45 -12.60
N SER A 217 4.27 -9.04 -12.27
CA SER A 217 3.09 -8.99 -13.11
C SER A 217 2.61 -7.54 -13.16
N LYS A 218 2.84 -6.88 -14.30
CA LYS A 218 1.99 -5.77 -14.74
C LYS A 218 0.64 -6.39 -15.16
N LEU A 219 -0.16 -6.83 -14.19
CA LEU A 219 -1.51 -7.31 -14.46
C LEU A 219 -2.40 -6.09 -14.75
N HIS A 220 -2.44 -5.72 -16.02
CA HIS A 220 -3.60 -5.09 -16.64
C HIS A 220 -4.69 -6.15 -16.82
N SER A 221 -5.76 -6.05 -16.05
CA SER A 221 -7.17 -6.31 -16.45
C SER A 221 -8.09 -6.10 -15.27
#